data_AF-A0A8H4UTW3-F1
#
_entry.id   AF-A0A8H4UTW3-F1
#
_cell.length_a   1.000
_cell.length_b   1.000
_cell.length_c   1.000
_cell.angle_alpha   90.00
_cell.angle_beta   90.00
_cell.angle_gamma   90.00
#
_symmetry.space_group_name_H-M   'P 1'
#
loop_
_entity.id
_entity.type
_entity.pdbx_description
1 polymer ?
#
loop_
_entity_poly.entity_id
_entity_poly.type
_entity_poly.pdbx_seq_one_letter_code
_entity_poly.pdbx_strand_id
1 'polypeptide(L)'
;MIAGLTITKTGKYRWAVWVGWILTTLGFGLLCLLRVGTSIPGWIFLEFAVGFGLGIIFPAVTFAIQASAKHETLAMAVAMTSFFRAFGQAIGVAIGGVVFQNRMYANLLQYTELAPFAREYSQDAAGLVQVINAMNDGTTKQDLRTAYADSLRIIWAVCCAFSAVGFLFSLWTKEYDVDQALTSDQGLRDKQKPAATSDV
;
A
#
# COMPACT_ATOMS: atom_id res chain seq x y z
N MET A 1 13.35 0.60 5.51
CA MET A 1 14.75 0.20 5.80
C MET A 1 14.83 -0.82 6.94
N ILE A 2 14.23 -0.57 8.12
CA ILE A 2 14.29 -1.49 9.27
C ILE A 2 13.68 -2.87 8.93
N ALA A 3 12.47 -2.93 8.37
CA ALA A 3 11.85 -4.19 7.97
C ALA A 3 12.70 -4.98 6.95
N GLY A 4 13.31 -4.28 5.99
CA GLY A 4 14.24 -4.89 5.03
C GLY A 4 15.47 -5.48 5.72
N LEU A 5 16.09 -4.74 6.65
CA LEU A 5 17.23 -5.24 7.44
C LEU A 5 16.86 -6.45 8.30
N THR A 6 15.68 -6.44 8.90
CA THR A 6 15.20 -7.58 9.71
C THR A 6 14.99 -8.81 8.82
N ILE A 7 14.37 -8.66 7.65
CA ILE A 7 14.17 -9.75 6.68
C ILE A 7 15.52 -10.29 6.20
N THR A 8 16.47 -9.42 5.83
CA THR A 8 17.82 -9.83 5.42
C THR A 8 18.55 -10.59 6.54
N LYS A 9 18.31 -10.25 7.81
CA LYS A 9 18.91 -10.97 8.95
C LYS A 9 18.18 -12.26 9.34
N THR A 10 16.87 -12.35 9.15
CA THR A 10 16.08 -13.53 9.57
C THR A 10 15.88 -14.55 8.45
N GLY A 11 16.15 -14.21 7.19
CA GLY A 11 15.94 -15.09 6.03
C GLY A 11 14.46 -15.39 5.73
N LYS A 12 13.54 -14.98 6.61
CA LYS A 12 12.11 -15.27 6.54
C LYS A 12 11.34 -13.99 6.26
N TYR A 13 10.70 -13.88 5.10
CA TYR A 13 9.90 -12.71 4.72
C TYR A 13 8.41 -12.87 5.03
N ARG A 14 7.90 -14.09 5.26
CA ARG A 14 6.46 -14.37 5.42
C ARG A 14 5.83 -13.66 6.62
N TRP A 15 6.52 -13.65 7.77
CA TRP A 15 6.02 -12.97 8.96
C TRP A 15 5.86 -11.46 8.69
N ALA A 16 6.79 -10.86 7.94
CA ALA A 16 6.76 -9.44 7.61
C ALA A 16 5.62 -9.12 6.63
N VAL A 17 5.33 -10.02 5.68
CA VAL A 17 4.16 -9.88 4.78
C VAL A 17 2.86 -9.92 5.56
N TRP A 18 2.69 -10.88 6.48
CA TRP A 18 1.47 -11.00 7.28
C TRP A 18 1.28 -9.81 8.23
N VAL A 19 2.33 -9.43 8.97
CA VAL A 19 2.28 -8.27 9.87
C VAL A 19 2.01 -6.99 9.08
N GLY A 20 2.65 -6.81 7.92
CA GLY A 20 2.42 -5.66 7.04
C GLY A 20 0.96 -5.57 6.60
N TRP A 21 0.38 -6.65 6.08
CA TRP A 21 -1.02 -6.68 5.64
C TRP A 21 -2.02 -6.44 6.78
N ILE A 22 -1.80 -7.05 7.95
CA ILE A 22 -2.64 -6.83 9.14
C ILE A 22 -2.61 -5.36 9.52
N LEU A 23 -1.42 -4.78 9.58
CA LEU A 23 -1.24 -3.40 10.04
C LEU A 23 -1.77 -2.38 9.04
N THR A 24 -1.60 -2.61 7.74
CA THR A 24 -2.21 -1.80 6.68
C THR A 24 -3.73 -1.88 6.72
N THR A 25 -4.30 -3.09 6.91
CA THR A 25 -5.76 -3.28 7.02
C THR A 25 -6.32 -2.56 8.25
N LEU A 26 -5.69 -2.72 9.41
CA LEU A 26 -6.05 -2.00 10.63
C LEU A 26 -5.92 -0.49 10.46
N GLY A 27 -4.84 -0.02 9.81
CA GLY A 27 -4.62 1.40 9.55
C GLY A 27 -5.72 2.02 8.68
N PHE A 28 -6.10 1.36 7.58
CA PHE A 28 -7.21 1.83 6.73
C PHE A 28 -8.56 1.76 7.45
N GLY A 29 -8.79 0.73 8.27
CA GLY A 29 -9.96 0.66 9.14
C GLY A 29 -10.01 1.82 10.15
N LEU A 30 -8.87 2.20 10.71
CA LEU A 30 -8.77 3.30 11.66
C LEU A 30 -8.95 4.67 10.98
N LEU A 31 -8.47 4.84 9.75
CA LEU A 31 -8.75 6.03 8.93
C LEU A 31 -10.25 6.23 8.68
N CYS A 32 -11.06 5.17 8.65
CA CYS A 32 -12.51 5.31 8.52
C CYS A 32 -13.14 6.07 9.70
N LEU A 33 -12.47 6.17 10.86
CA LEU A 33 -12.94 6.96 12.01
C LEU A 33 -12.60 8.45 11.89
N LEU A 34 -11.85 8.88 10.87
CA LEU A 34 -11.43 10.26 10.73
C LEU A 34 -12.63 11.21 10.55
N ARG A 35 -12.72 12.25 11.39
CA ARG A 35 -13.76 13.28 11.34
C ARG A 35 -13.16 14.63 11.04
N VAL A 36 -13.98 15.56 10.52
CA VAL A 36 -13.56 16.95 10.22
C VAL A 36 -12.99 17.65 11.46
N GLY A 37 -13.44 17.27 12.67
CA GLY A 37 -12.95 17.79 13.94
C GLY A 37 -11.78 17.03 14.56
N THR A 38 -11.16 16.07 13.87
CA THR A 38 -10.01 15.34 14.42
C THR A 38 -8.83 16.30 14.61
N SER A 39 -8.20 16.24 15.79
CA SER A 39 -7.04 17.07 16.11
C SER A 39 -5.85 16.76 15.18
N ILE A 40 -5.00 17.75 14.92
CA ILE A 40 -3.80 17.58 14.07
C ILE A 40 -2.94 16.39 14.52
N PRO A 41 -2.65 16.19 15.83
CA PRO A 41 -1.91 15.02 16.27
C PRO A 41 -2.66 13.72 15.98
N GLY A 42 -3.99 13.70 16.16
CA GLY A 42 -4.81 12.53 15.90
C GLY A 42 -4.72 12.06 14.45
N TRP A 43 -4.86 12.98 13.48
CA TRP A 43 -4.73 12.64 12.06
C TRP A 43 -3.33 12.10 11.71
N ILE A 44 -2.26 12.68 12.25
CA ILE A 44 -0.88 12.20 12.03
C ILE A 44 -0.70 10.77 12.53
N PHE A 45 -1.18 10.44 13.73
CA PHE A 45 -1.07 9.08 14.27
C PHE A 45 -1.85 8.05 13.44
N LEU A 46 -3.01 8.44 12.89
CA LEU A 46 -3.80 7.60 12.01
C LEU A 46 -3.06 7.28 10.71
N GLU A 47 -2.48 8.29 10.06
CA GLU A 47 -1.69 8.09 8.84
C GLU A 47 -0.39 7.32 9.11
N PHE A 48 0.22 7.53 10.28
CA PHE A 48 1.43 6.83 10.67
C PHE A 48 1.21 5.31 10.73
N ALA A 49 0.06 4.84 11.23
CA ALA A 49 -0.26 3.41 11.27
C ALA A 49 -0.30 2.79 9.86
N VAL A 50 -0.92 3.48 8.91
CA VAL A 50 -1.00 3.05 7.50
C VAL A 50 0.37 3.08 6.84
N GLY A 51 1.11 4.18 7.01
CA GLY A 51 2.45 4.35 6.46
C GLY A 51 3.44 3.32 6.99
N PHE A 52 3.33 2.95 8.27
CA PHE A 52 4.17 1.94 8.87
C PHE A 52 3.85 0.54 8.35
N GLY A 53 2.57 0.17 8.18
CA GLY A 53 2.19 -1.10 7.54
C GLY A 53 2.69 -1.20 6.09
N LEU A 54 2.48 -0.16 5.28
CA LEU A 54 2.99 -0.08 3.91
C LEU A 54 4.53 -0.13 3.85
N GLY A 55 5.20 0.53 4.80
CA GLY A 55 6.66 0.54 4.89
C GLY A 55 7.28 -0.83 5.18
N ILE A 56 6.54 -1.74 5.82
CA ILE A 56 6.92 -3.14 6.02
C ILE A 56 6.62 -3.96 4.76
N ILE A 57 5.45 -3.73 4.14
CA ILE A 57 4.96 -4.60 3.06
C ILE A 57 5.74 -4.45 1.76
N PHE A 58 6.13 -3.23 1.38
CA PHE A 58 6.86 -2.98 0.14
C PHE A 58 8.18 -3.75 0.05
N PRO A 59 9.10 -3.67 1.03
CA PRO A 59 10.32 -4.46 1.00
C PRO A 59 10.02 -5.96 1.11
N ALA A 60 9.05 -6.38 1.93
CA ALA A 60 8.76 -7.79 2.13
C ALA A 60 8.29 -8.51 0.86
N VAL A 61 7.38 -7.91 0.10
CA VAL A 61 6.91 -8.44 -1.19
C VAL A 61 8.04 -8.45 -2.22
N THR A 62 8.88 -7.42 -2.21
CA THR A 62 10.04 -7.33 -3.12
C THR A 62 11.04 -8.47 -2.86
N PHE A 63 11.35 -8.76 -1.59
CA PHE A 63 12.21 -9.90 -1.23
C PHE A 63 11.56 -11.26 -1.59
N ALA A 64 10.26 -11.42 -1.37
CA ALA A 64 9.54 -12.65 -1.72
C ALA A 64 9.64 -12.99 -3.22
N ILE A 65 9.56 -11.97 -4.08
CA ILE A 65 9.63 -12.11 -5.53
C ILE A 65 11.06 -12.44 -5.96
N GLN A 66 12.04 -11.78 -5.36
CA GLN A 66 13.45 -12.09 -5.63
C GLN A 66 13.82 -13.51 -5.20
N ALA A 67 13.33 -13.97 -4.05
CA ALA A 67 13.60 -15.31 -3.52
C ALA A 67 12.91 -16.45 -4.30
N SER A 68 11.76 -16.17 -4.93
CA SER A 68 11.01 -17.17 -5.70
C SER A 68 11.45 -17.31 -7.15
N ALA A 69 12.17 -16.32 -7.69
CA ALA A 69 12.64 -16.34 -9.07
C ALA A 69 14.01 -17.05 -9.19
N LYS A 70 14.17 -17.85 -10.25
CA LYS A 70 15.49 -18.41 -10.61
C LYS A 70 16.38 -17.31 -11.16
N HIS A 71 17.70 -17.44 -10.99
CA HIS A 71 18.70 -16.43 -11.41
C HIS A 71 18.52 -15.95 -12.85
N GLU A 72 18.27 -16.88 -13.79
CA GLU A 72 18.04 -16.61 -15.21
C GLU A 72 16.77 -15.78 -15.48
N THR A 73 15.75 -15.93 -14.64
CA THR A 73 14.42 -15.31 -14.79
C THR A 73 14.17 -14.14 -13.85
N LEU A 74 15.12 -13.82 -12.98
CA LEU A 74 14.97 -12.81 -11.92
C LEU A 74 14.61 -11.43 -12.50
N ALA A 75 15.32 -11.01 -13.55
CA ALA A 75 15.06 -9.74 -14.22
C ALA A 75 13.64 -9.67 -14.80
N MET A 76 13.17 -10.77 -15.41
CA MET A 76 11.82 -10.87 -15.96
C MET A 76 10.76 -10.84 -14.85
N ALA A 77 10.98 -11.54 -13.73
CA ALA A 77 10.06 -11.54 -12.59
C ALA A 77 9.91 -10.15 -11.96
N VAL A 78 11.02 -9.41 -11.81
CA VAL A 78 11.00 -8.03 -11.30
C VAL A 78 10.28 -7.08 -12.27
N ALA A 79 10.51 -7.23 -13.58
CA ALA A 79 9.81 -6.46 -14.60
C ALA A 79 8.29 -6.72 -14.58
N MET A 80 7.88 -7.99 -14.51
CA MET A 80 6.48 -8.39 -14.47
C MET A 80 5.78 -7.87 -13.20
N THR A 81 6.48 -7.91 -12.07
CA THR A 81 6.01 -7.34 -10.80
C THR A 81 5.77 -5.84 -10.93
N SER A 82 6.73 -5.12 -11.52
CA SER A 82 6.62 -3.68 -11.73
C SER A 82 5.46 -3.33 -12.66
N PHE A 83 5.25 -4.13 -13.71
CA PHE A 83 4.12 -4.01 -14.63
C PHE A 83 2.78 -4.19 -13.90
N PHE A 84 2.59 -5.30 -13.17
CA PHE A 84 1.37 -5.54 -12.40
C PHE A 84 1.12 -4.47 -11.34
N ARG A 85 2.18 -3.95 -10.73
CA ARG A 85 2.07 -2.86 -9.76
C ARG A 85 1.58 -1.58 -10.42
N ALA A 86 2.16 -1.17 -11.54
CA ALA A 86 1.72 0.01 -12.29
C ALA A 86 0.28 -0.16 -12.80
N PHE A 87 -0.06 -1.35 -13.30
CA PHE A 87 -1.41 -1.69 -13.75
C PHE A 87 -2.43 -1.62 -12.61
N GLY A 88 -2.11 -2.21 -11.45
CA GLY A 88 -2.93 -2.14 -10.25
C GLY A 88 -3.09 -0.71 -9.72
N GLN A 89 -2.04 0.13 -9.80
CA GLN A 89 -2.13 1.55 -9.46
C GLN A 89 -3.10 2.30 -10.37
N ALA A 90 -3.03 2.07 -11.69
CA ALA A 90 -3.95 2.71 -12.63
C ALA A 90 -5.42 2.33 -12.37
N ILE A 91 -5.69 1.03 -12.16
CA ILE A 91 -7.03 0.54 -11.80
C ILE A 91 -7.47 1.11 -10.45
N GLY A 92 -6.59 1.11 -9.46
CA GLY A 92 -6.88 1.60 -8.12
C GLY A 92 -7.25 3.09 -8.11
N VAL A 93 -6.54 3.91 -8.87
CA VAL A 93 -6.86 5.34 -9.04
C VAL A 93 -8.19 5.52 -9.75
N ALA A 94 -8.48 4.74 -10.80
CA ALA A 94 -9.76 4.81 -11.51
C ALA A 94 -10.94 4.43 -10.60
N ILE A 95 -10.85 3.31 -9.88
CA ILE A 95 -11.88 2.87 -8.93
C ILE A 95 -12.04 3.90 -7.81
N GLY A 96 -10.95 4.36 -7.21
CA GLY A 96 -10.97 5.36 -6.14
C GLY A 96 -11.62 6.67 -6.59
N GLY A 97 -11.31 7.13 -7.80
CA GLY A 97 -11.93 8.32 -8.41
C GLY A 97 -13.43 8.17 -8.61
N VAL A 98 -13.88 7.06 -9.20
CA VAL A 98 -15.32 6.81 -9.42
C VAL A 98 -16.08 6.66 -8.10
N VAL A 99 -15.52 5.95 -7.12
CA VAL A 99 -16.11 5.80 -5.79
C VAL A 99 -16.24 7.15 -5.10
N PHE A 100 -15.18 7.96 -5.12
CA PHE A 100 -15.19 9.30 -4.56
C PHE A 100 -16.24 10.18 -5.25
N GLN A 101 -16.21 10.26 -6.58
CA GLN A 101 -17.13 11.07 -7.38
C GLN A 101 -18.59 10.72 -7.06
N ASN A 102 -18.94 9.44 -7.10
CA ASN A 102 -20.30 8.98 -6.81
C ASN A 102 -20.71 9.29 -5.38
N ARG A 103 -19.80 9.11 -4.42
CA ARG A 103 -20.13 9.35 -3.02
C ARG A 103 -20.21 10.83 -2.68
N MET A 104 -19.31 11.65 -3.23
CA MET A 104 -19.32 13.10 -3.11
C MET A 104 -20.61 13.67 -3.67
N TYR A 105 -21.00 13.24 -4.86
CA TYR A 105 -22.27 13.62 -5.47
C TYR A 105 -23.46 13.30 -4.55
N ALA A 106 -23.53 12.08 -4.02
CA ALA A 106 -24.60 11.65 -3.12
C ALA A 106 -24.61 12.40 -1.77
N ASN A 107 -23.44 12.77 -1.23
CA ASN A 107 -23.33 13.54 0.00
C ASN A 107 -23.74 15.01 -0.22
N LEU A 108 -23.36 15.62 -1.34
CA LEU A 108 -23.70 17.01 -1.67
C LEU A 108 -25.21 17.22 -1.88
N LEU A 109 -25.91 16.22 -2.43
CA LEU A 109 -27.37 16.27 -2.61
C LEU A 109 -28.16 16.35 -1.29
N GLN A 110 -27.54 16.01 -0.15
CA GLN A 110 -28.19 16.12 1.16
C GLN A 110 -28.26 17.57 1.66
N TYR A 111 -27.49 18.47 1.06
CA TYR A 111 -27.44 19.88 1.41
C TYR A 111 -28.11 20.71 0.32
N THR A 112 -29.25 21.32 0.62
CA THR A 112 -30.06 22.08 -0.34
C THR A 112 -29.25 23.16 -1.07
N GLU A 113 -28.32 23.83 -0.38
CA GLU A 113 -27.48 24.88 -0.96
C GLU A 113 -26.36 24.35 -1.88
N LEU A 114 -25.91 23.11 -1.68
CA LEU A 114 -24.81 22.51 -2.43
C LEU A 114 -25.30 21.58 -3.56
N ALA A 115 -26.57 21.16 -3.52
CA ALA A 115 -27.18 20.30 -4.53
C ALA A 115 -27.01 20.80 -5.98
N PRO A 116 -27.13 22.12 -6.30
CA PRO A 116 -26.91 22.62 -7.66
C PRO A 116 -25.48 22.42 -8.16
N PHE A 117 -24.50 22.49 -7.26
CA PHE A 117 -23.07 22.36 -7.55
C PHE A 117 -22.56 20.92 -7.43
N ALA A 118 -23.43 19.97 -7.04
CA ALA A 118 -23.04 18.60 -6.73
C ALA A 118 -22.28 17.92 -7.86
N ARG A 119 -22.70 18.13 -9.13
CA ARG A 119 -22.04 17.54 -10.29
C ARG A 119 -20.65 18.12 -10.50
N GLU A 120 -20.52 19.44 -10.47
CA GLU A 120 -19.23 20.13 -10.65
C GLU A 120 -18.24 19.77 -9.55
N TYR A 121 -18.66 19.87 -8.28
CA TYR A 121 -17.80 19.60 -7.13
C TYR A 121 -17.45 18.13 -6.96
N SER A 122 -18.29 17.21 -7.46
CA SER A 122 -17.97 15.78 -7.39
C SER A 122 -16.85 15.36 -8.34
N GLN A 123 -16.70 16.03 -9.50
CA GLN A 123 -15.82 15.58 -10.58
C GLN A 123 -14.34 15.76 -10.29
N ASP A 124 -13.97 16.82 -9.58
CA ASP A 124 -12.58 17.15 -9.25
C ASP A 124 -12.36 17.28 -7.74
N ALA A 125 -11.87 16.20 -7.14
CA ALA A 125 -11.53 16.16 -5.72
C ALA A 125 -10.45 17.17 -5.34
N ALA A 126 -9.42 17.33 -6.19
CA ALA A 126 -8.26 18.16 -5.89
C ALA A 126 -8.59 19.65 -6.05
N GLY A 127 -9.31 20.00 -7.12
CA GLY A 127 -9.82 21.35 -7.34
C GLY A 127 -10.77 21.80 -6.23
N LEU A 128 -11.63 20.90 -5.74
CA LEU A 128 -12.58 21.23 -4.69
C LEU A 128 -11.91 21.67 -3.38
N VAL A 129 -10.75 21.09 -3.02
CA VAL A 129 -9.99 21.52 -1.84
C VAL A 129 -9.55 22.98 -1.94
N GLN A 130 -9.19 23.45 -3.13
CA GLN A 130 -8.82 24.86 -3.35
C GLN A 130 -10.05 25.77 -3.18
N VAL A 131 -11.21 25.36 -3.72
CA VAL A 131 -12.48 26.07 -3.55
C VAL A 131 -12.88 26.17 -2.07
N ILE A 132 -12.79 25.06 -1.32
CA ILE A 132 -13.05 25.02 0.12
C ILE A 132 -12.15 26.01 0.87
N ASN A 133 -10.86 26.08 0.53
CA ASN A 133 -9.91 26.95 1.21
C ASN A 133 -10.12 28.44 0.88
N ALA A 134 -10.55 28.76 -0.34
CA ALA A 134 -10.82 30.12 -0.78
C ALA A 134 -12.15 30.69 -0.23
N MET A 135 -13.07 29.83 0.23
CA MET A 135 -14.34 30.27 0.80
C MET A 135 -14.18 30.93 2.18
N ASN A 136 -15.02 31.94 2.42
CA ASN A 136 -15.19 32.54 3.74
C ASN A 136 -15.73 31.51 4.73
N ASP A 137 -15.37 31.67 6.01
CA ASP A 137 -15.86 30.78 7.05
C ASP A 137 -17.37 30.96 7.24
N GLY A 138 -18.11 29.87 7.07
CA GLY A 138 -19.57 29.82 7.10
C GLY A 138 -20.09 28.38 7.12
N THR A 139 -21.41 28.22 7.23
CA THR A 139 -22.10 26.91 7.25
C THR A 139 -21.82 26.10 6.00
N THR A 140 -21.91 26.72 4.81
CA THR A 140 -21.65 26.08 3.52
C THR A 140 -20.24 25.48 3.42
N LYS A 141 -19.22 26.15 3.99
CA LYS A 141 -17.84 25.64 4.04
C LYS A 141 -17.71 24.42 4.96
N GLN A 142 -18.41 24.43 6.10
CA GLN A 142 -18.43 23.29 7.02
C GLN A 142 -19.17 22.08 6.43
N ASP A 143 -20.30 22.31 5.77
CA ASP A 143 -21.06 21.28 5.07
C ASP A 143 -20.23 20.64 3.95
N LEU A 144 -19.54 21.47 3.16
CA LEU A 144 -18.67 20.99 2.10
C LEU A 144 -17.47 20.20 2.62
N ARG A 145 -16.83 20.65 3.71
CA ARG A 145 -15.77 19.89 4.40
C ARG A 145 -16.27 18.55 4.93
N THR A 146 -17.49 18.51 5.46
CA THR A 146 -18.11 17.29 6.00
C THR A 146 -18.43 16.31 4.89
N ALA A 147 -19.08 16.77 3.81
CA ALA A 147 -19.35 15.97 2.62
C ALA A 147 -18.06 15.40 2.01
N TYR A 148 -16.99 16.20 1.96
CA TYR A 148 -15.69 15.77 1.47
C TYR A 148 -15.05 14.68 2.35
N ALA A 149 -14.99 14.91 3.67
CA ALA A 149 -14.43 13.95 4.61
C ALA A 149 -15.22 12.61 4.63
N ASP A 150 -16.55 12.67 4.57
CA ASP A 150 -17.39 11.47 4.52
C ASP A 150 -17.23 10.70 3.20
N SER A 151 -16.93 11.39 2.11
CA SER A 151 -16.62 10.74 0.83
C SER A 151 -15.27 10.02 0.88
N LEU A 152 -14.26 10.63 1.50
CA LEU A 152 -12.95 10.01 1.72
C LEU A 152 -13.02 8.76 2.61
N ARG A 153 -13.90 8.75 3.63
CA ARG A 153 -14.10 7.56 4.47
C ARG A 153 -14.45 6.31 3.68
N ILE A 154 -15.25 6.45 2.64
CA ILE A 154 -15.64 5.31 1.81
C ILE A 154 -14.49 4.85 0.94
N ILE A 155 -13.61 5.75 0.47
CA ILE A 155 -12.36 5.34 -0.18
C ILE A 155 -11.52 4.52 0.79
N TRP A 156 -11.31 4.99 2.03
CA TRP A 156 -10.53 4.24 3.02
C TRP A 156 -11.17 2.90 3.37
N ALA A 157 -12.50 2.82 3.42
CA ALA A 157 -13.21 1.56 3.63
C ALA A 157 -13.00 0.57 2.47
N VAL A 158 -13.03 1.06 1.23
CA VAL A 158 -12.73 0.27 0.04
C VAL A 158 -11.26 -0.20 0.07
N CYS A 159 -10.32 0.68 0.38
CA CYS A 159 -8.90 0.32 0.55
C CYS A 159 -8.69 -0.71 1.68
N CYS A 160 -9.43 -0.60 2.77
CA CYS A 160 -9.44 -1.58 3.86
C CYS A 160 -9.90 -2.95 3.36
N ALA A 161 -11.02 -3.01 2.62
CA ALA A 161 -11.52 -4.25 2.04
C ALA A 161 -10.52 -4.89 1.07
N PHE A 162 -9.91 -4.10 0.17
CA PHE A 162 -8.86 -4.59 -0.73
C PHE A 162 -7.63 -5.09 0.04
N SER A 163 -7.24 -4.40 1.12
CA SER A 163 -6.12 -4.82 1.97
C SER A 163 -6.41 -6.13 2.71
N ALA A 164 -7.63 -6.30 3.21
CA ALA A 164 -8.07 -7.54 3.84
C ALA A 164 -8.08 -8.71 2.84
N VAL A 165 -8.52 -8.48 1.61
CA VAL A 165 -8.42 -9.49 0.53
C VAL A 165 -6.96 -9.81 0.21
N GLY A 166 -6.09 -8.80 0.15
CA GLY A 166 -4.63 -8.99 0.00
C GLY A 166 -4.02 -9.82 1.13
N PHE A 167 -4.45 -9.57 2.37
CA PHE A 167 -4.07 -10.39 3.52
C PHE A 167 -4.50 -11.85 3.36
N LEU A 168 -5.75 -12.10 2.96
CA LEU A 168 -6.26 -13.46 2.75
C LEU A 168 -5.47 -14.20 1.67
N PHE A 169 -5.14 -13.54 0.55
CA PHE A 169 -4.29 -14.13 -0.48
C PHE A 169 -2.87 -14.40 0.03
N SER A 170 -2.35 -13.56 0.93
CA SER A 170 -1.01 -13.76 1.52
C SER A 170 -0.89 -15.00 2.41
N LEU A 171 -2.01 -15.53 2.91
CA LEU A 171 -2.02 -16.79 3.67
C LEU A 171 -1.73 -17.99 2.76
N TRP A 172 -2.08 -17.91 1.48
CA TRP A 172 -1.79 -18.95 0.48
C TRP A 172 -0.36 -18.89 -0.06
N THR A 173 0.39 -17.82 0.20
CA THR A 173 1.76 -17.66 -0.29
C THR A 173 2.68 -18.69 0.37
N LYS A 174 3.23 -19.58 -0.47
CA LYS A 174 4.21 -20.60 -0.10
C LYS A 174 5.55 -19.94 0.28
N GLU A 175 6.22 -20.46 1.30
CA GLU A 175 7.56 -20.03 1.71
C GLU A 175 8.57 -20.52 0.68
N TYR A 176 9.35 -19.60 0.13
CA TYR A 176 10.58 -19.91 -0.58
C TYR A 176 11.72 -19.38 0.29
N ASP A 177 12.78 -20.16 0.43
CA ASP A 177 13.93 -19.73 1.22
C ASP A 177 14.66 -18.60 0.47
N VAL A 178 15.01 -17.54 1.19
CA VAL A 178 15.80 -16.43 0.63
C VAL A 178 17.25 -16.89 0.40
N ASP A 179 17.72 -17.88 1.18
CA ASP A 179 18.97 -18.58 0.96
C ASP A 179 18.82 -19.66 -0.13
N GLN A 180 18.53 -19.24 -1.36
CA GLN A 180 18.86 -20.08 -2.50
C GLN A 180 20.38 -20.10 -2.63
N ALA A 181 21.02 -21.18 -2.17
CA ALA A 181 22.44 -21.43 -2.39
C ALA A 181 22.76 -21.16 -3.85
N LEU A 182 23.60 -20.16 -4.10
CA LEU A 182 24.10 -19.79 -5.42
C LEU A 182 24.76 -21.03 -6.02
N THR A 183 24.00 -21.81 -6.78
CA THR A 183 24.59 -22.83 -7.65
C THR A 183 25.16 -22.05 -8.82
N SER A 184 26.34 -21.49 -8.61
CA SER A 184 27.12 -20.85 -9.64
C SER A 184 27.43 -21.90 -10.69
N ASP A 185 26.72 -21.87 -11.82
CA ASP A 185 27.16 -22.52 -13.06
C ASP A 185 28.33 -21.74 -13.71
N GLN A 186 29.00 -20.89 -12.94
CA GLN A 186 30.32 -20.42 -13.29
C GLN A 186 31.26 -21.60 -13.11
N GLY A 187 31.64 -22.21 -14.24
CA GLY A 187 32.68 -23.21 -14.37
C GLY A 187 34.05 -22.73 -13.88
N LEU A 188 34.18 -22.50 -12.57
CA LEU A 188 35.44 -22.51 -11.88
C LEU A 188 35.83 -23.97 -11.78
N ARG A 189 36.64 -24.41 -12.76
CA ARG A 189 37.52 -25.57 -12.63
C ARG A 189 38.07 -25.54 -11.22
N ASP A 190 37.65 -26.50 -10.42
CA ASP A 190 38.20 -26.81 -9.12
C ASP A 190 39.72 -26.96 -9.30
N LYS A 191 40.47 -25.91 -8.96
CA LYS A 191 41.91 -26.03 -8.78
C LYS A 191 42.12 -26.75 -7.47
N GLN A 192 41.95 -28.07 -7.54
CA GLN A 192 42.77 -29.09 -6.93
C GLN A 192 43.60 -28.55 -5.76
N LYS A 193 43.02 -28.60 -4.56
CA LYS A 193 43.73 -28.44 -3.30
C LYS A 193 44.79 -29.56 -3.23
N PRO A 194 46.11 -29.27 -3.26
CA PRO A 194 47.10 -30.32 -3.04
C PRO A 194 46.96 -30.79 -1.59
N ALA A 195 46.91 -32.11 -1.43
CA ALA A 195 46.86 -32.77 -0.14
C ALA A 195 48.03 -32.30 0.74
N ALA A 196 47.71 -31.89 1.96
CA ALA A 196 48.68 -31.86 3.04
C ALA A 196 49.02 -33.32 3.37
N THR A 197 50.20 -33.79 2.94
CA THR A 197 50.82 -34.98 3.52
C THR A 197 51.93 -34.53 4.45
N SER A 198 51.67 -34.74 5.74
CA SER A 198 52.63 -34.78 6.84
C SER A 198 53.66 -35.91 6.65
N ASP A 199 54.91 -35.60 6.97
CA ASP A 199 55.98 -36.43 7.57
C ASP A 199 56.16 -37.89 7.10
N VAL A 200 57.32 -38.20 6.50
CA VAL A 200 58.50 -38.86 7.14
C VAL A 200 59.74 -38.55 6.30
#